data_AF-A0A927V917-F1
#
_entry.id   AF-A0A927V917-F1
#
_cell.length_a   1.000
_cell.length_b   1.000
_cell.length_c   1.000
_cell.angle_alpha   90.00
_cell.angle_beta   90.00
_cell.angle_gamma   90.00
#
_symmetry.space_group_name_H-M   'P 1'
#
loop_
_entity.id
_entity.type
_entity.pdbx_description
1 polymer ?
#
loop_
_entity_poly.entity_id
_entity_poly.type
_entity_poly.pdbx_seq_one_letter_code
_entity_poly.pdbx_strand_id
1 'polypeptide(L)'
;MYKKQMILQRVVCYFLIAAATLVFIYSLGIMTDLYDMKLDYYAQDYYTVEGGTPMVPGTEVYYDMQEFNRDFTKMGIVLILVALSQFVFQNHTRRKYYIANYITVIANTAAGIYATKWALDNIFKYKEQFLGIDFETLEMFSTIFKFYFTKSTFWFDISKTVFAILLAAVALNVINLIWKIILMRAEKKLLSSGKEGAV
;
A
#
# COMPACT_ATOMS: atom_id res chain seq x y z
N MET A 1 -8.79 19.28 -26.80
CA MET A 1 -8.33 17.97 -26.26
C MET A 1 -7.52 18.09 -24.97
N TYR A 2 -6.53 18.99 -24.88
CA TYR A 2 -5.68 19.16 -23.68
C TYR A 2 -6.44 19.39 -22.36
N LYS A 3 -7.53 20.19 -22.38
CA LYS A 3 -8.31 20.49 -21.17
C LYS A 3 -8.94 19.22 -20.54
N LYS A 4 -9.47 18.31 -21.36
CA LYS A 4 -10.05 17.04 -20.89
C LYS A 4 -8.98 16.11 -20.32
N GLN A 5 -7.81 16.04 -20.98
CA GLN A 5 -6.67 15.24 -20.51
C GLN A 5 -6.11 15.78 -19.19
N MET A 6 -5.99 17.10 -19.02
CA MET A 6 -5.53 17.69 -17.76
C MET A 6 -6.51 17.45 -16.60
N ILE A 7 -7.81 17.44 -16.88
CA ILE A 7 -8.83 17.08 -15.87
C ILE A 7 -8.67 15.62 -15.45
N LEU A 8 -8.57 14.70 -16.41
CA LEU A 8 -8.37 13.28 -16.09
C LEU A 8 -7.07 13.06 -15.32
N GLN A 9 -5.98 13.71 -15.71
CA GLN A 9 -4.70 13.62 -15.04
C GLN A 9 -4.80 14.03 -13.56
N ARG A 10 -5.57 15.08 -13.24
CA ARG A 10 -5.85 15.47 -11.85
C ARG A 10 -6.62 14.40 -11.09
N VAL A 11 -7.68 13.87 -11.70
CA VAL A 11 -8.49 12.80 -11.09
C VAL A 11 -7.63 11.57 -10.80
N VAL A 12 -6.78 11.16 -11.74
CA VAL A 12 -5.86 10.03 -11.57
C VAL A 12 -4.86 10.31 -10.44
N CYS A 13 -4.32 11.53 -10.35
CA CYS A 13 -3.42 11.87 -9.23
C CYS A 13 -4.14 11.86 -7.88
N TYR A 14 -5.38 12.36 -7.79
CA TYR A 14 -6.17 12.27 -6.56
C TYR A 14 -6.47 10.82 -6.18
N PHE A 15 -6.81 9.98 -7.16
CA PHE A 15 -7.05 8.56 -6.93
C PHE A 15 -5.76 7.85 -6.45
N LEU A 16 -4.60 8.19 -7.01
CA LEU A 16 -3.31 7.66 -6.58
C LEU A 16 -2.96 8.05 -5.14
N ILE A 17 -3.20 9.32 -4.77
CA ILE A 17 -3.03 9.78 -3.38
C ILE A 17 -3.99 9.02 -2.46
N ALA A 18 -5.25 8.89 -2.83
CA ALA A 18 -6.25 8.17 -2.02
C ALA A 18 -5.85 6.70 -1.81
N ALA A 19 -5.36 6.02 -2.86
CA ALA A 19 -4.88 4.65 -2.76
C ALA A 19 -3.64 4.52 -1.86
N ALA A 20 -2.68 5.45 -1.97
CA ALA A 20 -1.51 5.47 -1.08
C ALA A 20 -1.90 5.72 0.38
N THR A 21 -2.83 6.65 0.62
CA THR A 21 -3.39 6.91 1.96
C THR A 21 -4.12 5.69 2.52
N LEU A 22 -4.86 4.95 1.68
CA LEU A 22 -5.53 3.72 2.10
C LEU A 22 -4.52 2.67 2.59
N VAL A 23 -3.39 2.50 1.90
CA VAL A 23 -2.30 1.61 2.34
C VAL A 23 -1.73 2.05 3.68
N PHE A 24 -1.51 3.35 3.88
CA PHE A 24 -1.05 3.89 5.15
C PHE A 24 -2.05 3.63 6.29
N ILE A 25 -3.34 3.94 6.09
CA ILE A 25 -4.40 3.66 7.08
C ILE A 25 -4.45 2.16 7.40
N TYR A 26 -4.36 1.31 6.38
CA TYR A 26 -4.36 -0.13 6.56
C TYR A 26 -3.15 -0.61 7.39
N SER A 27 -1.96 -0.02 7.21
CA SER A 27 -0.79 -0.33 8.06
C SER A 27 -1.02 0.01 9.54
N LEU A 28 -1.85 1.01 9.85
CA LEU A 28 -2.20 1.33 11.23
C LEU A 28 -3.20 0.31 11.82
N GLY A 29 -4.03 -0.28 10.98
CA GLY A 29 -5.10 -1.22 11.38
C GLY A 29 -4.68 -2.69 11.44
N ILE A 30 -3.69 -3.11 10.65
CA ILE A 30 -3.41 -4.55 10.44
C ILE A 30 -3.07 -5.33 11.73
N MET A 31 -2.52 -4.66 12.73
CA MET A 31 -2.15 -5.28 14.01
C MET A 31 -3.18 -5.06 15.13
N THR A 32 -4.30 -4.37 14.90
CA THR A 32 -5.23 -4.02 15.99
C THR A 32 -5.84 -5.27 16.64
N ASP A 33 -6.28 -6.24 15.85
CA ASP A 33 -6.86 -7.48 16.37
C ASP A 33 -5.82 -8.28 17.17
N LEU A 34 -4.56 -8.32 16.69
CA LEU A 34 -3.46 -8.99 17.39
C LEU A 34 -3.08 -8.28 18.69
N TYR A 35 -3.15 -6.94 18.70
CA TYR A 35 -2.92 -6.13 19.89
C TYR A 35 -4.03 -6.34 20.94
N ASP A 36 -5.29 -6.33 20.50
CA ASP A 36 -6.46 -6.51 21.37
C ASP A 36 -6.54 -7.91 21.96
N MET A 37 -5.96 -8.91 21.28
CA MET A 37 -5.72 -10.24 21.84
C MET A 37 -4.78 -10.23 23.07
N LYS A 38 -4.24 -9.06 23.46
CA LYS A 38 -3.44 -8.83 24.67
C LYS A 38 -2.35 -9.88 24.86
N LEU A 39 -1.72 -10.28 23.76
CA LEU A 39 -0.58 -11.20 23.78
C LEU A 39 0.52 -10.67 24.73
N ASP A 40 0.60 -9.35 24.88
CA ASP A 40 1.52 -8.63 25.77
C ASP A 40 1.26 -8.83 27.28
N TYR A 41 0.01 -8.95 27.73
CA TYR A 41 -0.32 -8.93 29.16
C TYR A 41 0.01 -10.26 29.87
N TYR A 42 0.25 -11.31 29.10
CA TYR A 42 0.63 -12.63 29.62
C TYR A 42 2.04 -13.04 29.17
N ALA A 43 2.56 -12.56 28.04
CA ALA A 43 3.88 -12.96 27.55
C ALA A 43 5.08 -12.43 28.35
N GLN A 44 5.01 -11.24 28.99
CA GLN A 44 6.20 -10.61 29.57
C GLN A 44 6.53 -10.97 31.03
N ASP A 45 5.55 -11.18 31.93
CA ASP A 45 5.86 -11.31 33.37
C ASP A 45 5.57 -12.69 34.00
N TYR A 46 4.85 -13.60 33.33
CA TYR A 46 4.39 -14.84 33.97
C TYR A 46 4.40 -16.11 33.10
N TYR A 47 4.50 -16.02 31.77
CA TYR A 47 4.17 -17.14 30.88
C TYR A 47 5.23 -17.46 29.82
N THR A 48 6.49 -17.14 30.10
CA THR A 48 7.60 -17.87 29.47
C THR A 48 7.83 -19.15 30.27
N VAL A 49 7.78 -20.31 29.62
CA VAL A 49 8.43 -21.51 30.18
C VAL A 49 9.92 -21.17 30.31
N GLU A 50 10.63 -21.66 31.34
CA GLU A 50 12.08 -21.44 31.49
C GLU A 50 12.79 -21.47 30.12
N GLY A 51 13.24 -20.31 29.64
CA GLY A 51 13.84 -20.17 28.30
C GLY A 51 13.08 -19.31 27.28
N GLY A 52 11.97 -18.65 27.63
CA GLY A 52 11.37 -17.61 26.78
C GLY A 52 10.32 -18.08 25.78
N THR A 53 9.84 -19.32 25.87
CA THR A 53 8.83 -19.87 24.95
C THR A 53 7.40 -19.47 25.37
N PRO A 54 6.54 -19.04 24.43
CA PRO A 54 5.16 -18.72 24.72
C PRO A 54 4.37 -19.97 25.14
N MET A 55 3.47 -19.84 26.13
CA MET A 55 2.61 -20.96 26.57
C MET A 55 1.65 -21.47 25.49
N VAL A 56 1.30 -20.63 24.52
CA VAL A 56 0.52 -21.03 23.33
C VAL A 56 1.38 -20.79 22.10
N PRO A 57 1.83 -21.86 21.41
CA PRO A 57 2.59 -21.73 20.18
C PRO A 57 1.86 -20.88 19.13
N GLY A 58 2.59 -20.03 18.40
CA GLY A 58 2.05 -19.16 17.36
C GLY A 58 1.65 -17.77 17.85
N THR A 59 1.56 -17.56 19.17
CA THR A 59 1.19 -16.24 19.75
C THR A 59 2.29 -15.21 19.64
N GLU A 60 3.52 -15.62 19.31
CA GLU A 60 4.64 -14.73 18.99
C GLU A 60 4.42 -13.87 17.73
N VAL A 61 3.43 -14.21 16.89
CA VAL A 61 3.11 -13.50 15.64
C VAL A 61 2.94 -11.98 15.82
N TYR A 62 2.39 -11.55 16.96
CA TYR A 62 2.25 -10.12 17.25
C TYR A 62 3.62 -9.42 17.34
N TYR A 63 4.58 -10.04 18.02
CA TYR A 63 5.92 -9.48 18.19
C TYR A 63 6.72 -9.56 16.89
N ASP A 64 6.63 -10.68 16.18
CA ASP A 64 7.30 -10.87 14.89
C ASP A 64 6.84 -9.85 13.86
N MET A 65 5.56 -9.45 13.91
CA MET A 65 5.00 -8.44 13.01
C MET A 65 5.40 -6.99 13.35
N GLN A 66 5.96 -6.69 14.52
CA GLN A 66 6.21 -5.29 14.93
C GLN A 66 7.20 -4.57 14.02
N GLU A 67 8.33 -5.22 13.68
CA GLU A 67 9.33 -4.63 12.80
C GLU A 67 8.77 -4.44 11.39
N PHE A 68 8.06 -5.45 10.90
CA PHE A 68 7.38 -5.38 9.62
C PHE A 68 6.38 -4.22 9.60
N ASN A 69 5.54 -4.07 10.64
CA ASN A 69 4.52 -3.03 10.67
C ASN A 69 5.12 -1.64 10.72
N ARG A 70 6.18 -1.44 11.52
CA ARG A 70 6.96 -0.19 11.55
C ARG A 70 7.43 0.18 10.14
N ASP A 71 8.01 -0.77 9.42
CA ASP A 71 8.55 -0.52 8.09
C ASP A 71 7.43 -0.42 7.03
N PHE A 72 6.30 -1.09 7.24
CA PHE A 72 5.11 -0.99 6.41
C PHE A 72 4.44 0.39 6.54
N THR A 73 4.35 0.94 7.74
CA THR A 73 3.89 2.32 7.97
C THR A 73 4.80 3.33 7.28
N LYS A 74 6.13 3.17 7.38
CA LYS A 74 7.09 4.02 6.65
C LYS A 74 6.87 3.91 5.13
N MET A 75 6.65 2.71 4.60
CA MET A 75 6.34 2.49 3.19
C MET A 75 5.07 3.23 2.77
N GLY A 76 4.01 3.17 3.58
CA GLY A 76 2.77 3.93 3.35
C GLY A 76 3.02 5.45 3.24
N ILE A 77 3.83 6.00 4.14
CA ILE A 77 4.24 7.42 4.09
C ILE A 77 5.02 7.72 2.80
N VAL A 78 5.98 6.87 2.42
CA VAL A 78 6.76 7.04 1.19
C VAL A 78 5.85 7.02 -0.04
N LEU A 79 4.88 6.10 -0.12
CA LEU A 79 3.91 6.05 -1.22
C LEU A 79 3.11 7.35 -1.32
N ILE A 80 2.67 7.92 -0.20
CA ILE A 80 1.97 9.22 -0.17
C ILE A 80 2.88 10.32 -0.71
N LEU A 81 4.13 10.40 -0.25
CA LEU A 81 5.09 11.43 -0.69
C LEU A 81 5.38 11.32 -2.20
N VAL A 82 5.54 10.10 -2.71
CA VAL A 82 5.77 9.85 -4.14
C VAL A 82 4.54 10.20 -4.97
N ALA A 83 3.32 9.92 -4.48
CA ALA A 83 2.07 10.33 -5.13
C ALA A 83 1.87 11.85 -5.12
N LEU A 84 2.19 12.52 -4.00
CA LEU A 84 2.15 13.98 -3.88
C LEU A 84 3.16 14.65 -4.82
N SER A 85 4.38 14.12 -4.91
CA SER A 85 5.39 14.62 -5.84
C SER A 85 4.86 14.61 -7.27
N GLN A 86 4.20 13.51 -7.65
CA GLN A 86 3.58 13.41 -8.96
C GLN A 86 2.50 14.47 -9.14
N PHE A 87 1.59 14.65 -8.18
CA PHE A 87 0.56 15.68 -8.25
C PHE A 87 1.14 17.09 -8.48
N VAL A 88 2.24 17.43 -7.82
CA VAL A 88 2.92 18.72 -8.02
C VAL A 88 3.48 18.84 -9.44
N PHE A 89 4.26 17.86 -9.90
CA PHE A 89 4.92 17.95 -11.20
C PHE A 89 3.95 17.81 -12.39
N GLN A 90 2.87 17.05 -12.22
CA GLN A 90 1.93 16.72 -13.28
C GLN A 90 0.89 17.78 -13.60
N ASN A 91 0.67 18.76 -12.72
CA ASN A 91 -0.36 19.77 -12.90
C ASN A 91 0.05 21.01 -13.71
N HIS A 92 1.30 21.06 -14.17
CA HIS A 92 1.80 22.18 -14.96
C HIS A 92 1.60 21.97 -16.46
N THR A 93 1.12 23.01 -17.15
CA THR A 93 0.89 23.03 -18.61
C THR A 93 2.17 23.27 -19.43
N ARG A 94 3.30 23.64 -18.80
CA ARG A 94 4.54 24.00 -19.48
C ARG A 94 5.37 22.78 -19.90
N ARG A 95 5.87 22.79 -21.15
CA ARG A 95 6.70 21.73 -21.75
C ARG A 95 7.98 21.36 -20.98
N LYS A 96 8.50 22.23 -20.11
CA LYS A 96 9.75 21.97 -19.36
C LYS A 96 9.59 20.90 -18.26
N TYR A 97 8.37 20.51 -17.88
CA TYR A 97 8.11 19.52 -16.83
C TYR A 97 7.87 18.09 -17.37
N TYR A 98 8.07 17.82 -18.66
CA TYR A 98 7.81 16.48 -19.20
C TYR A 98 8.71 15.41 -18.60
N ILE A 99 10.00 15.71 -18.39
CA ILE A 99 10.94 14.75 -17.79
C ILE A 99 10.51 14.41 -16.36
N ALA A 100 10.18 15.42 -15.54
CA ALA A 100 9.68 15.21 -14.18
C ALA A 100 8.39 14.38 -14.15
N ASN A 101 7.50 14.56 -15.14
CA ASN A 101 6.30 13.74 -15.27
C ASN A 101 6.62 12.27 -15.56
N TYR A 102 7.55 11.98 -16.46
CA TYR A 102 7.97 10.58 -16.71
C TYR A 102 8.60 9.96 -15.47
N ILE A 103 9.53 10.68 -14.83
CA ILE A 103 10.23 10.21 -13.64
C ILE A 103 9.24 9.91 -12.52
N THR A 104 8.30 10.81 -12.25
CA THR A 104 7.32 10.63 -11.18
C THR A 104 6.33 9.50 -11.45
N VAL A 105 5.91 9.28 -12.71
CA VAL A 105 5.09 8.11 -13.06
C VAL A 105 5.88 6.82 -12.82
N ILE A 106 7.11 6.75 -13.32
CA ILE A 106 7.97 5.57 -13.16
C ILE A 106 8.21 5.28 -11.68
N ALA A 107 8.52 6.32 -10.89
CA ALA A 107 8.71 6.21 -9.45
C ALA A 107 7.45 5.70 -8.75
N ASN A 108 6.27 6.25 -9.05
CA ASN A 108 5.00 5.78 -8.49
C ASN A 108 4.69 4.32 -8.87
N THR A 109 4.91 3.96 -10.14
CA THR A 109 4.67 2.61 -10.62
C THR A 109 5.61 1.61 -9.95
N ALA A 110 6.92 1.90 -9.91
CA ALA A 110 7.90 1.04 -9.28
C ALA A 110 7.63 0.89 -7.77
N ALA A 111 7.40 2.00 -7.07
CA ALA A 111 7.08 1.99 -5.64
C ALA A 111 5.80 1.21 -5.34
N GLY A 112 4.73 1.41 -6.12
CA GLY A 112 3.45 0.72 -5.90
C GLY A 112 3.52 -0.79 -6.17
N ILE A 113 4.25 -1.22 -7.20
CA ILE A 113 4.47 -2.65 -7.49
C ILE A 113 5.34 -3.28 -6.40
N TYR A 114 6.46 -2.63 -6.04
CA TYR A 114 7.36 -3.11 -5.01
C TYR A 114 6.65 -3.24 -3.65
N ALA A 115 5.95 -2.19 -3.22
CA ALA A 115 5.23 -2.17 -1.95
C ALA A 115 4.15 -3.26 -1.92
N THR A 116 3.38 -3.42 -3.01
CA THR A 116 2.39 -4.50 -3.11
C THR A 116 3.01 -5.87 -2.93
N LYS A 117 4.07 -6.18 -3.68
CA LYS A 117 4.73 -7.48 -3.60
C LYS A 117 5.30 -7.73 -2.22
N TRP A 118 6.13 -6.81 -1.73
CA TRP A 118 6.82 -6.94 -0.44
C TRP A 118 5.82 -7.06 0.72
N ALA A 119 4.77 -6.23 0.75
CA ALA A 119 3.79 -6.27 1.83
C ALA A 119 2.93 -7.54 1.78
N LEU A 120 2.40 -7.94 0.61
CA LEU A 120 1.59 -9.16 0.51
C LEU A 120 2.39 -10.42 0.85
N ASP A 121 3.65 -10.52 0.41
CA ASP A 121 4.52 -11.66 0.74
C ASP A 121 4.68 -11.79 2.28
N ASN A 122 4.90 -10.68 2.98
CA ASN A 122 5.00 -10.68 4.45
C ASN A 122 3.65 -10.92 5.14
N ILE A 123 2.58 -10.25 4.71
CA ILE A 123 1.25 -10.39 5.29
C ILE A 123 0.76 -11.83 5.20
N PHE A 124 0.98 -12.52 4.07
CA PHE A 124 0.58 -13.93 3.95
C PHE A 124 1.46 -14.87 4.77
N LYS A 125 2.75 -14.58 4.92
CA LYS A 125 3.62 -15.30 5.85
C LYS A 125 3.09 -15.19 7.30
N TYR A 126 2.74 -13.99 7.74
CA TYR A 126 2.17 -13.80 9.09
C TYR A 126 0.76 -14.35 9.24
N LYS A 127 -0.05 -14.34 8.17
CA LYS A 127 -1.34 -15.03 8.14
C LYS A 127 -1.17 -16.52 8.37
N GLU A 128 -0.20 -17.15 7.70
CA GLU A 128 0.11 -18.58 7.88
C GLU A 128 0.52 -18.87 9.32
N GLN A 129 1.38 -18.03 9.90
CA GLN A 129 1.76 -18.14 11.31
C GLN A 129 0.56 -17.98 12.25
N PHE A 130 -0.31 -16.99 12.02
CA PHE A 130 -1.53 -16.78 12.78
C PHE A 130 -2.49 -17.98 12.70
N LEU A 131 -2.64 -18.59 11.52
CA LEU A 131 -3.44 -19.79 11.35
C LEU A 131 -2.82 -21.04 12.00
N GLY A 132 -1.52 -21.00 12.32
CA GLY A 132 -0.82 -22.03 13.08
C GLY A 132 -1.05 -21.96 14.60
N ILE A 133 -1.73 -20.92 15.10
CA ILE A 133 -2.06 -20.80 16.53
C ILE A 133 -3.01 -21.91 16.95
N ASP A 134 -2.74 -22.51 18.12
CA ASP A 134 -3.72 -23.36 18.80
C ASP A 134 -4.85 -22.49 19.38
N PHE A 135 -5.86 -22.26 18.54
CA PHE A 135 -7.01 -21.44 18.90
C PHE A 135 -7.90 -22.07 19.98
N GLU A 136 -7.85 -23.40 20.17
CA GLU A 136 -8.64 -24.06 21.22
C GLU A 136 -8.05 -23.76 22.59
N THR A 137 -6.72 -23.93 22.72
CA THR A 137 -6.01 -23.54 23.93
C THR A 137 -6.15 -22.03 24.16
N LEU A 138 -5.99 -21.20 23.13
CA LEU A 138 -6.10 -19.74 23.28
C LEU A 138 -7.51 -19.30 23.71
N GLU A 139 -8.57 -19.95 23.23
CA GLU A 139 -9.96 -19.67 23.60
C GLU A 139 -10.22 -20.01 25.09
N MET A 140 -9.68 -21.15 25.56
CA MET A 140 -9.72 -21.52 26.97
C MET A 140 -9.02 -20.48 27.85
N PHE A 141 -7.81 -20.05 27.47
CA PHE A 141 -7.10 -18.97 28.18
C PHE A 141 -7.91 -17.67 28.17
N SER A 142 -8.49 -17.29 27.02
CA SER A 142 -9.30 -16.06 26.92
C SER A 142 -10.50 -16.06 27.86
N THR A 143 -11.10 -17.22 28.11
CA THR A 143 -12.24 -17.38 29.02
C THR A 143 -11.80 -17.27 30.49
N ILE A 144 -10.71 -17.92 30.85
CA ILE A 144 -10.14 -17.89 32.21
C ILE A 144 -9.69 -16.47 32.58
N PHE A 145 -8.99 -15.82 31.65
CA PHE A 145 -8.29 -14.56 31.86
C PHE A 145 -9.04 -13.32 31.37
N LYS A 146 -10.23 -13.51 30.78
CA LYS A 146 -11.15 -12.46 30.33
C LYS A 146 -10.51 -11.42 29.40
N PHE A 147 -9.76 -11.88 28.40
CA PHE A 147 -9.23 -11.01 27.33
C PHE A 147 -9.98 -11.23 26.02
N TYR A 148 -9.85 -10.28 25.08
CA TYR A 148 -10.51 -10.35 23.78
C TYR A 148 -9.86 -11.43 22.91
N PHE A 149 -10.67 -12.20 22.20
CA PHE A 149 -10.20 -13.29 21.37
C PHE A 149 -10.87 -13.26 20.01
N THR A 150 -10.10 -13.54 18.96
CA THR A 150 -10.62 -13.63 17.59
C THR A 150 -9.88 -14.69 16.79
N LYS A 151 -10.65 -15.43 15.97
CA LYS A 151 -10.13 -16.33 14.92
C LYS A 151 -10.16 -15.66 13.54
N SER A 152 -10.56 -14.38 13.48
CA SER A 152 -10.79 -13.65 12.24
C SER A 152 -9.49 -13.38 11.50
N THR A 153 -9.44 -13.73 10.22
CA THR A 153 -8.34 -13.34 9.32
C THR A 153 -8.64 -12.08 8.53
N PHE A 154 -9.67 -11.31 8.93
CA PHE A 154 -10.18 -10.16 8.17
C PHE A 154 -9.08 -9.18 7.75
N TRP A 155 -8.23 -8.74 8.68
CA TRP A 155 -7.14 -7.81 8.36
C TRP A 155 -6.12 -8.39 7.40
N PHE A 156 -5.82 -9.69 7.47
CA PHE A 156 -4.95 -10.35 6.50
C PHE A 156 -5.59 -10.46 5.11
N ASP A 157 -6.90 -10.71 5.04
CA ASP A 157 -7.61 -10.93 3.77
C ASP A 157 -7.97 -9.63 3.04
N ILE A 158 -8.35 -8.58 3.79
CA ILE A 158 -8.66 -7.27 3.21
C ILE A 158 -7.42 -6.62 2.55
N SER A 159 -6.21 -7.07 2.90
CA SER A 159 -4.94 -6.67 2.26
C SER A 159 -5.02 -6.77 0.74
N LYS A 160 -5.62 -7.85 0.21
CA LYS A 160 -5.77 -8.10 -1.22
C LYS A 160 -6.55 -6.97 -1.90
N THR A 161 -7.63 -6.53 -1.26
CA THR A 161 -8.47 -5.43 -1.76
C THR A 161 -7.72 -4.10 -1.70
N VAL A 162 -7.04 -3.81 -0.59
CA VAL A 162 -6.23 -2.58 -0.44
C VAL A 162 -5.16 -2.49 -1.53
N PHE A 163 -4.42 -3.57 -1.76
CA PHE A 163 -3.37 -3.59 -2.78
C PHE A 163 -3.91 -3.69 -4.21
N ALA A 164 -5.07 -4.31 -4.43
CA ALA A 164 -5.75 -4.25 -5.72
C ALA A 164 -6.13 -2.81 -6.10
N ILE A 165 -6.60 -2.01 -5.13
CA ILE A 165 -6.88 -0.58 -5.34
C ILE A 165 -5.59 0.18 -5.67
N LEU A 166 -4.50 -0.07 -4.95
CA LEU A 166 -3.19 0.53 -5.25
C LEU A 166 -2.71 0.20 -6.66
N LEU A 167 -2.75 -1.07 -7.04
CA LEU A 167 -2.34 -1.52 -8.39
C LEU A 167 -3.25 -0.95 -9.48
N ALA A 168 -4.56 -0.85 -9.24
CA ALA A 168 -5.48 -0.20 -10.17
C ALA A 168 -5.12 1.29 -10.35
N ALA A 169 -4.79 2.01 -9.28
CA ALA A 169 -4.36 3.40 -9.35
C ALA A 169 -3.04 3.56 -10.13
N VAL A 170 -2.09 2.65 -9.90
CA VAL A 170 -0.82 2.59 -10.65
C VAL A 170 -1.06 2.30 -12.13
N ALA A 171 -1.93 1.35 -12.47
CA ALA A 171 -2.25 1.02 -13.85
C ALA A 171 -2.91 2.20 -14.57
N LEU A 172 -3.88 2.86 -13.93
CA LEU A 172 -4.50 4.08 -14.46
C LEU A 172 -3.49 5.20 -14.68
N ASN A 173 -2.50 5.34 -13.79
CA ASN A 173 -1.42 6.31 -13.94
C ASN A 173 -0.57 6.05 -15.19
N VAL A 174 -0.22 4.79 -15.45
CA VAL A 174 0.52 4.39 -16.66
C VAL A 174 -0.31 4.60 -17.92
N ILE A 175 -1.59 4.22 -17.90
CA ILE A 175 -2.51 4.44 -19.03
C ILE A 175 -2.63 5.93 -19.35
N ASN A 176 -2.76 6.78 -18.33
CA ASN A 176 -2.80 8.23 -18.49
C ASN A 176 -1.51 8.78 -19.11
N LEU A 177 -0.35 8.24 -18.73
CA LEU A 177 0.93 8.60 -19.36
C LEU A 177 0.96 8.21 -20.84
N ILE A 178 0.56 6.99 -21.18
CA ILE A 178 0.51 6.51 -22.58
C ILE A 178 -0.40 7.42 -23.42
N TRP A 179 -1.58 7.76 -22.91
CA TRP A 179 -2.48 8.67 -23.61
C TRP A 179 -1.83 10.04 -23.83
N LYS A 180 -1.15 10.58 -22.82
CA LYS A 180 -0.41 11.85 -22.95
C LYS A 180 0.67 11.78 -24.03
N ILE A 181 1.42 10.68 -24.12
CA ILE A 181 2.43 10.47 -25.17
C ILE A 181 1.79 10.50 -26.57
N ILE A 182 0.67 9.79 -26.76
CA ILE A 182 -0.03 9.72 -28.05
C ILE A 182 -0.50 11.12 -28.48
N LEU A 183 -1.10 11.89 -27.56
CA LEU A 183 -1.54 13.25 -27.82
C LEU A 183 -0.38 14.17 -28.23
N MET A 184 0.75 14.08 -27.52
CA MET A 184 1.93 14.89 -27.85
C MET A 184 2.51 14.54 -29.23
N ARG A 185 2.47 13.26 -29.63
CA ARG A 185 2.90 12.84 -30.98
C ARG A 185 1.97 13.38 -32.06
N ALA A 186 0.65 13.33 -31.84
CA ALA A 186 -0.33 13.88 -32.75
C ALA A 186 -0.17 15.40 -32.94
N GLU A 187 0.04 16.15 -31.85
CA GLU A 187 0.28 17.59 -31.91
C GLU A 187 1.57 17.94 -32.65
N LYS A 188 2.66 17.21 -32.41
CA LYS A 188 3.92 17.43 -33.14
C LYS A 188 3.74 17.24 -34.65
N LYS A 189 2.98 16.22 -35.06
CA LYS A 189 2.68 15.95 -36.48
C LYS A 189 1.86 17.06 -37.12
N LEU A 190 0.83 17.57 -36.43
CA LEU A 190 0.03 18.68 -36.93
C LEU A 190 0.86 19.97 -37.08
N LEU A 191 1.76 20.24 -36.14
CA LEU A 191 2.65 21.40 -36.19
C LEU A 191 3.71 21.30 -37.30
N SER A 192 4.18 20.11 -37.67
CA SER A 192 5.07 19.94 -38.82
C SER A 192 4.32 20.11 -40.14
N SER A 193 3.14 19.50 -40.28
CA SER A 193 2.32 19.62 -41.50
C SER A 193 1.85 21.06 -41.76
N GLY A 194 1.52 21.82 -40.70
CA GLY A 194 1.14 23.23 -40.83
C GLY A 194 2.30 24.16 -41.19
N LYS A 195 3.56 23.75 -40.97
CA LYS A 195 4.74 24.49 -41.45
C LYS A 195 5.08 24.19 -42.91
N GLU A 196 4.80 22.97 -43.38
CA GLU A 196 5.01 22.58 -44.77
C GLU A 196 3.96 23.17 -45.72
N GLY A 197 2.73 23.40 -45.28
CA GLY A 197 1.68 24.04 -46.09
C GLY A 197 1.69 25.58 -46.08
N ALA A 198 2.63 26.21 -45.37
CA ALA A 198 2.79 27.67 -45.28
C ALA A 198 4.02 28.19 -46.07
N VAL A 199 4.64 27.31 -46.86
CA VAL A 199 5.73 27.59 -47.81
C VAL A 199 5.18 27.34 -49.22
#